data_AF-A0A919FY05-F1
#
_entry.id   AF-A0A919FY05-F1
#
_cell.length_a   1.000
_cell.length_b   1.000
_cell.length_c   1.000
_cell.angle_alpha   90.00
_cell.angle_beta   90.00
_cell.angle_gamma   90.00
#
_symmetry.space_group_name_H-M   'P 1'
#
loop_
_entity.id
_entity.type
_entity.pdbx_description
1 polymer ?
#
loop_
_entity_poly.entity_id
_entity_poly.type
_entity_poly.pdbx_seq_one_letter_code
_entity_poly.pdbx_strand_id
1 'polypeptide(L)'
;MTSDDEQMTSKENHVSEFLADQPGKHDLDGDGITDVEVADTDGDGVVDAQFEDYDADGVPDVELYDTDGDGRPDVVLENAGGTRTISVDTDGDGEDDAVDSFPA
;
A
#
# COMPACT_ATOMS: atom_id res chain seq x y z
N MET A 1 -24.07 33.61 14.88
CA MET A 1 -24.30 32.48 15.79
C MET A 1 -23.90 31.25 14.97
N THR A 2 -22.62 31.24 14.57
CA THR A 2 -21.57 30.31 15.05
C THR A 2 -21.89 28.91 14.57
N SER A 3 -21.40 28.62 13.37
CA SER A 3 -21.27 27.27 12.84
C SER A 3 -20.50 26.45 13.88
N ASP A 4 -21.13 25.40 14.38
CA ASP A 4 -20.48 24.36 15.17
C ASP A 4 -19.60 23.54 14.22
N ASP A 5 -18.44 24.13 13.92
CA ASP A 5 -17.22 23.45 13.48
C ASP A 5 -16.71 22.70 14.70
N GLU A 6 -17.23 21.50 14.91
CA GLU A 6 -17.00 20.69 16.11
C GLU A 6 -15.58 20.11 16.07
N GLN A 7 -14.66 20.95 16.53
CA GLN A 7 -13.34 20.69 17.10
C GLN A 7 -12.82 19.25 17.00
N MET A 8 -11.85 19.07 16.10
CA MET A 8 -10.49 18.63 16.41
C MET A 8 -10.30 18.12 17.86
N THR A 9 -10.55 16.83 18.10
CA THR A 9 -10.18 16.19 19.37
C THR A 9 -8.82 15.50 19.20
N SER A 10 -7.85 15.99 19.99
CA SER A 10 -6.77 15.18 20.60
C SER A 10 -5.94 14.29 19.66
N LYS A 11 -4.74 14.68 19.21
CA LYS A 11 -3.46 14.48 19.94
C LYS A 11 -3.32 13.14 20.69
N GLU A 12 -3.80 12.06 20.10
CA GLU A 12 -3.09 10.81 20.25
C GLU A 12 -2.24 10.60 19.01
N ASN A 13 -0.97 10.31 19.26
CA ASN A 13 0.03 9.91 18.30
C ASN A 13 -0.32 8.52 17.75
N HIS A 14 -1.51 8.40 17.13
CA HIS A 14 -2.05 7.19 16.49
C HIS A 14 -1.74 7.14 14.99
N VAL A 15 -0.73 7.90 14.55
CA VAL A 15 -0.26 7.87 13.15
C VAL A 15 0.09 6.44 12.68
N SER A 16 0.37 5.52 13.61
CA SER A 16 0.67 4.13 13.27
C SER A 16 -0.55 3.25 12.95
N GLU A 17 -1.75 3.64 13.39
CA GLU A 17 -2.92 2.74 13.44
C GLU A 17 -4.09 3.22 12.58
N PHE A 18 -4.07 4.48 12.13
CA PHE A 18 -5.09 5.04 11.25
C PHE A 18 -4.72 4.94 9.75
N LEU A 19 -3.45 4.67 9.42
CA LEU A 19 -2.95 4.75 8.04
C LEU A 19 -2.96 3.42 7.28
N ALA A 20 -3.19 2.30 7.95
CA ALA A 20 -3.28 0.98 7.28
C ALA A 20 -4.60 0.79 6.50
N ASP A 21 -5.55 1.70 6.65
CA ASP A 21 -6.92 1.62 6.12
C ASP A 21 -7.38 2.97 5.52
N GLN A 22 -6.43 3.74 4.97
CA GLN A 22 -6.72 5.02 4.33
C GLN A 22 -6.16 4.97 2.90
N PRO A 23 -7.01 4.80 1.87
CA PRO A 23 -6.56 4.98 0.50
C PRO A 23 -5.97 6.38 0.32
N GLY A 24 -4.77 6.46 -0.23
CA GLY A 24 -4.03 7.70 -0.31
C GLY A 24 -2.59 7.54 -0.78
N LYS A 25 -1.99 8.67 -1.14
CA LYS A 25 -0.56 8.79 -1.41
C LYS A 25 0.13 9.37 -0.18
N HIS A 26 1.19 8.74 0.25
CA HIS A 26 1.96 9.09 1.42
C HIS A 26 3.40 9.39 0.99
N ASP A 27 3.80 10.60 1.32
CA ASP A 27 5.18 11.09 1.25
C ASP A 27 5.70 11.09 2.70
N LEU A 28 6.51 10.08 3.02
CA LEU A 28 7.02 9.79 4.36
C LEU A 28 8.30 10.60 4.66
N ASP A 29 9.11 10.88 3.64
CA ASP A 29 10.38 11.59 3.81
C ASP A 29 10.31 13.10 3.49
N GLY A 30 9.23 13.55 2.85
CA GLY A 30 8.91 14.93 2.55
C GLY A 30 9.62 15.48 1.31
N ASP A 31 10.08 14.63 0.40
CA ASP A 31 10.79 15.05 -0.81
C ASP A 31 9.85 15.50 -1.96
N GLY A 32 8.54 15.26 -1.82
CA GLY A 32 7.51 15.60 -2.79
C GLY A 32 7.22 14.51 -3.84
N ILE A 33 7.86 13.34 -3.73
CA ILE A 33 7.55 12.10 -4.43
C ILE A 33 6.74 11.21 -3.48
N THR A 34 5.92 10.33 -4.03
CA THR A 34 5.08 9.44 -3.21
C THR A 34 5.86 8.19 -2.89
N ASP A 35 6.13 7.96 -1.61
CA ASP A 35 6.79 6.74 -1.14
C ASP A 35 5.82 5.56 -1.10
N VAL A 36 4.58 5.79 -0.67
CA VAL A 36 3.57 4.73 -0.53
C VAL A 36 2.24 5.21 -1.09
N GLU A 37 1.67 4.46 -2.03
CA GLU A 37 0.33 4.67 -2.54
C GLU A 37 -0.54 3.47 -2.20
N VAL A 38 -1.65 3.72 -1.50
CA VAL A 38 -2.62 2.71 -1.11
C VAL A 38 -3.93 3.03 -1.82
N ALA A 39 -4.54 2.04 -2.45
CA ALA A 39 -5.82 2.15 -3.13
C ALA A 39 -6.82 1.17 -2.55
N ASP A 40 -8.00 1.71 -2.24
CA ASP A 40 -9.23 1.00 -1.89
C ASP A 40 -10.25 1.50 -2.93
N THR A 41 -10.59 0.62 -3.87
CA THR A 41 -11.40 0.91 -5.05
C THR A 41 -12.87 0.66 -4.79
N ASP A 42 -13.20 -0.27 -3.91
CA ASP A 42 -14.58 -0.66 -3.62
C ASP A 42 -15.16 0.00 -2.35
N GLY A 43 -14.29 0.63 -1.54
CA GLY A 43 -14.62 1.44 -0.38
C GLY A 43 -15.03 0.62 0.83
N ASP A 44 -14.57 -0.62 0.93
CA ASP A 44 -14.92 -1.54 2.01
C ASP A 44 -14.04 -1.40 3.26
N GLY A 45 -12.94 -0.64 3.17
CA GLY A 45 -11.95 -0.51 4.24
C GLY A 45 -10.90 -1.63 4.23
N VAL A 46 -10.65 -2.22 3.06
CA VAL A 46 -9.55 -3.13 2.78
C VAL A 46 -8.75 -2.56 1.62
N VAL A 47 -7.44 -2.81 1.64
CA VAL A 47 -6.52 -2.30 0.62
C VAL A 47 -6.53 -3.23 -0.58
N ASP A 48 -7.07 -2.79 -1.71
CA ASP A 48 -7.02 -3.53 -2.98
C ASP A 48 -5.62 -3.51 -3.62
N ALA A 49 -4.89 -2.41 -3.45
CA ALA A 49 -3.56 -2.28 -4.02
C ALA A 49 -2.66 -1.36 -3.20
N GLN A 50 -1.39 -1.72 -3.09
CA GLN A 50 -0.37 -0.91 -2.44
C GLN A 50 0.88 -0.86 -3.31
N PHE A 51 1.43 0.33 -3.48
CA PHE A 51 2.65 0.60 -4.24
C PHE A 51 3.64 1.28 -3.33
N GLU A 52 4.87 0.80 -3.29
CA GLU A 52 5.95 1.36 -2.48
C GLU A 52 7.11 1.71 -3.41
N ASP A 53 7.56 2.96 -3.36
CA ASP A 53 8.69 3.52 -4.10
C ASP A 53 9.71 4.02 -3.05
N TYR A 54 10.73 3.21 -2.76
CA TYR A 54 11.70 3.49 -1.70
C TYR A 54 12.88 4.35 -2.18
N ASP A 55 13.11 4.39 -3.49
CA ASP A 55 14.20 5.17 -4.09
C ASP A 55 13.73 6.48 -4.74
N ALA A 56 12.42 6.74 -4.69
CA ALA A 56 11.75 7.94 -5.17
C ALA A 56 12.06 8.23 -6.65
N ASP A 57 12.23 7.17 -7.46
CA ASP A 57 12.48 7.31 -8.89
C ASP A 57 11.19 7.44 -9.73
N GLY A 58 10.03 7.27 -9.09
CA GLY A 58 8.70 7.29 -9.69
C GLY A 58 8.24 5.95 -10.24
N VAL A 59 9.02 4.88 -10.06
CA VAL A 59 8.68 3.50 -10.34
C VAL A 59 8.58 2.76 -8.99
N PRO A 60 7.45 2.10 -8.70
CA PRO A 60 7.33 1.35 -7.46
C PRO A 60 8.32 0.18 -7.41
N ASP A 61 9.06 0.11 -6.31
CA ASP A 61 9.90 -1.00 -5.92
C ASP A 61 9.05 -2.23 -5.53
N VAL A 62 7.91 -2.00 -4.90
CA VAL A 62 6.98 -3.07 -4.50
C VAL A 62 5.58 -2.72 -4.95
N GLU A 63 4.89 -3.66 -5.60
CA GLU A 63 3.47 -3.56 -5.95
C GLU A 63 2.74 -4.75 -5.33
N LEU A 64 1.72 -4.48 -4.55
CA LEU A 64 0.90 -5.44 -3.84
C LEU A 64 -0.54 -5.31 -4.36
N TYR A 65 -1.20 -6.42 -4.64
CA TYR A 65 -2.59 -6.44 -5.05
C TYR A 65 -3.36 -7.48 -4.23
N ASP A 66 -4.43 -7.05 -3.59
CA ASP A 66 -5.44 -7.88 -2.96
C ASP A 66 -6.65 -7.87 -3.89
N THR A 67 -6.99 -9.03 -4.46
CA THR A 67 -8.08 -9.17 -5.43
C THR A 67 -9.32 -9.82 -4.83
N ASP A 68 -9.23 -10.37 -3.63
CA ASP A 68 -10.33 -11.04 -2.94
C ASP A 68 -10.87 -10.26 -1.72
N GLY A 69 -10.16 -9.20 -1.31
CA GLY A 69 -10.55 -8.25 -0.27
C GLY A 69 -10.41 -8.84 1.14
N ASP A 70 -9.50 -9.79 1.34
CA ASP A 70 -9.29 -10.41 2.66
C ASP A 70 -8.28 -9.65 3.55
N GLY A 71 -7.62 -8.63 2.99
CA GLY A 71 -6.60 -7.80 3.63
C GLY A 71 -5.18 -8.35 3.48
N ARG A 72 -4.98 -9.35 2.62
CA ARG A 72 -3.68 -9.91 2.25
C ARG A 72 -3.49 -9.77 0.74
N PRO A 73 -2.28 -9.43 0.29
CA PRO A 73 -2.01 -9.34 -1.12
C PRO A 73 -1.95 -10.73 -1.75
N ASP A 74 -2.80 -10.97 -2.75
CA ASP A 74 -2.75 -12.13 -3.63
C ASP A 74 -1.53 -12.10 -4.56
N VAL A 75 -1.08 -10.90 -4.93
CA VAL A 75 0.03 -10.70 -5.88
C VAL A 75 1.02 -9.71 -5.31
N VAL A 76 2.29 -10.10 -5.31
CA VAL A 76 3.42 -9.26 -4.91
C VAL A 76 4.39 -9.15 -6.08
N LEU A 77 4.73 -7.92 -6.46
CA LEU A 77 5.69 -7.61 -7.49
C LEU A 77 6.85 -6.83 -6.87
N GLU A 78 8.05 -7.40 -6.87
CA GLU A 78 9.25 -6.76 -6.31
C GLU A 78 10.24 -6.40 -7.43
N ASN A 79 10.68 -5.14 -7.46
CA ASN A 79 11.70 -4.60 -8.36
C ASN A 79 13.01 -4.40 -7.59
N ALA A 80 13.71 -5.50 -7.27
CA ALA A 80 14.98 -5.41 -6.56
C ALA A 80 16.17 -5.31 -7.53
N GLY A 81 16.67 -4.10 -7.76
CA GLY A 81 18.01 -3.87 -8.34
C GLY A 81 18.22 -4.46 -9.74
N GLY A 82 17.20 -4.40 -10.59
CA GLY A 82 17.25 -4.90 -11.97
C GLY A 82 16.77 -6.35 -12.16
N THR A 83 16.15 -6.94 -11.14
CA THR A 83 15.37 -8.17 -11.27
C THR A 83 13.95 -7.87 -10.81
N ARG A 84 12.96 -8.28 -11.62
CA ARG A 84 11.55 -8.26 -11.24
C ARG A 84 11.16 -9.66 -10.77
N THR A 85 10.58 -9.75 -9.59
CA THR A 85 10.01 -10.99 -9.05
C THR A 85 8.52 -10.81 -8.90
N ILE A 86 7.75 -11.78 -9.38
CA ILE A 86 6.30 -11.89 -9.14
C ILE A 86 6.09 -13.07 -8.21
N SER A 87 5.41 -12.84 -7.11
CA SER A 87 4.87 -13.86 -6.21
C SER A 87 3.34 -13.77 -6.25
N VAL A 88 2.68 -14.93 -6.25
CA VAL A 88 1.23 -15.07 -6.26
C VAL A 88 0.84 -16.06 -5.18
N ASP A 89 -0.06 -15.65 -4.28
CA ASP A 89 -0.70 -16.44 -3.23
C ASP A 89 -2.22 -16.32 -3.47
N THR A 90 -2.84 -17.30 -4.13
CA THR A 90 -4.27 -17.19 -4.51
C THR A 90 -5.20 -17.74 -3.44
N ASP A 91 -4.68 -18.41 -2.42
CA ASP A 91 -5.49 -19.01 -1.36
C ASP A 91 -5.33 -18.36 0.02
N GLY A 92 -4.49 -17.31 0.10
CA GLY A 92 -4.33 -16.43 1.25
C GLY A 92 -3.70 -17.15 2.45
N ASP A 93 -3.02 -18.28 2.22
CA ASP A 93 -2.44 -19.08 3.29
C ASP A 93 -1.07 -18.55 3.77
N GLY A 94 -0.51 -17.57 3.06
CA GLY A 94 0.76 -16.92 3.34
C GLY A 94 1.98 -17.62 2.73
N GLU A 95 1.78 -18.67 1.93
CA GLU A 95 2.80 -19.32 1.12
C GLU A 95 2.52 -19.09 -0.37
N ASP A 96 3.54 -18.69 -1.12
CA ASP A 96 3.36 -18.43 -2.56
C ASP A 96 2.98 -19.71 -3.34
N ASP A 97 1.84 -19.68 -4.02
CA ASP A 97 1.42 -20.68 -5.01
C ASP A 97 2.36 -20.70 -6.23
N ALA A 98 2.81 -19.51 -6.64
CA ALA A 98 3.68 -19.34 -7.78
C ALA A 98 4.65 -18.17 -7.58
N VAL A 99 5.93 -18.42 -7.88
CA VAL A 99 6.96 -17.37 -7.93
C VAL A 99 7.64 -17.43 -9.29
N ASP A 100 7.85 -16.27 -9.91
CA ASP A 100 8.66 -16.14 -11.11
C ASP A 100 9.58 -14.92 -11.00
N SER A 101 10.82 -15.06 -11.46
CA SER A 101 11.83 -13.98 -11.40
C SER A 101 12.49 -13.83 -12.76
N PHE A 102 12.49 -12.62 -13.28
CA PHE A 102 13.10 -12.28 -14.56
C PHE A 102 13.89 -10.98 -14.47
N PRO A 103 14.95 -10.82 -15.28
CA PRO A 103 15.69 -9.56 -15.34
C PRO A 103 14.76 -8.42 -15.79
N ALA A 104 14.90 -7.26 -15.15
CA ALA A 104 14.18 -6.03 -15.49
C ALA A 104 14.67 -5.40 -16.80
#